data_AF-C5BLV5-F1
#
_entry.id   AF-C5BLV5-F1
#
_cell.length_a   1.000
_cell.length_b   1.000
_cell.length_c   1.000
_cell.angle_alpha   90.00
_cell.angle_beta   90.00
_cell.angle_gamma   90.00
#
_symmetry.space_group_name_H-M   'P 1'
#
loop_
_entity.id
_entity.type
_entity.pdbx_description
1 polymer ?
#
loop_
_entity_poly.entity_id
_entity_poly.type
_entity_poly.pdbx_seq_one_letter_code
_entity_poly.pdbx_strand_id
1 'polypeptide(L)'
;MPTIQKSIAFALLINLFTPIAWSQTSSTPDTSEDDATQPTMYKCELQGLTRKVEIAYEAAPSKVPCAVNYYKNADAPNEASVLWSAQNMEGYCEEKAAEFVEKLQSWGWSCS
;
A
#
# COMPACT_ATOMS: atom_id res chain seq x y z
N MET A 1 32.33 1.76 -2.85
CA MET A 1 33.59 1.74 -3.63
C MET A 1 33.35 1.00 -4.93
N PRO A 2 33.94 1.47 -6.05
CA PRO A 2 33.39 1.47 -7.43
C PRO A 2 33.54 0.09 -8.12
N THR A 3 32.87 -0.23 -9.24
CA THR A 3 33.37 0.11 -10.59
C THR A 3 32.38 -0.34 -11.68
N ILE A 4 32.10 0.60 -12.57
CA ILE A 4 31.46 0.53 -13.90
C ILE A 4 32.31 -0.30 -14.87
N GLN A 5 31.71 -1.15 -15.72
CA GLN A 5 31.99 -1.17 -17.17
C GLN A 5 31.18 -2.27 -17.90
N LYS A 6 30.55 -1.90 -19.02
CA LYS A 6 30.55 -2.58 -20.34
C LYS A 6 29.44 -1.93 -21.19
N SER A 7 29.72 -0.79 -21.82
CA SER A 7 30.20 -0.72 -23.22
C SER A 7 29.21 -1.35 -24.20
N ILE A 8 28.27 -0.53 -24.70
CA ILE A 8 27.58 -0.78 -25.96
C ILE A 8 27.88 0.42 -26.86
N ALA A 9 28.72 0.17 -27.87
CA ALA A 9 29.04 1.10 -28.92
C ALA A 9 27.82 1.26 -29.84
N PHE A 10 27.15 2.40 -29.78
CA PHE A 10 26.13 2.77 -30.75
C PHE A 10 26.81 3.49 -31.92
N ALA A 11 26.76 2.82 -33.07
CA ALA A 11 27.26 3.31 -34.34
C ALA A 11 26.59 4.63 -34.73
N LEU A 12 27.42 5.59 -35.18
CA LEU A 12 26.98 6.83 -35.80
C LEU A 12 26.23 6.54 -37.11
N LEU A 13 24.95 6.90 -37.15
CA LEU A 13 24.28 7.36 -38.36
C LEU A 13 23.57 8.66 -38.01
N ILE A 14 24.24 9.77 -38.33
CA ILE A 14 23.72 11.13 -38.24
C ILE A 14 22.65 11.26 -39.33
N ASN A 15 21.38 11.29 -38.92
CA ASN A 15 20.31 11.83 -39.75
C ASN A 15 19.87 13.16 -39.15
N LEU A 16 19.93 14.21 -39.98
CA LEU A 16 19.58 15.58 -39.66
C LEU A 16 18.07 15.68 -39.43
N PHE A 17 17.64 15.62 -38.18
CA PHE A 17 16.33 16.08 -37.74
C PHE A 17 16.51 17.04 -36.55
N THR A 18 15.84 18.18 -36.67
CA THR A 18 15.80 19.39 -35.83
C THR A 18 16.00 19.20 -34.32
N PRO A 19 16.65 20.15 -33.61
CA PRO A 19 16.68 20.14 -32.16
C PRO A 19 15.29 20.50 -31.63
N ILE A 20 14.51 19.51 -31.22
CA ILE A 20 13.38 19.79 -30.34
C ILE A 20 13.97 20.04 -28.96
N ALA A 21 14.03 21.32 -28.58
CA ALA A 21 14.27 21.72 -27.20
C ALA A 21 13.06 21.26 -26.35
N TRP A 22 13.17 20.10 -25.70
CA TRP A 22 12.24 19.75 -24.63
C TRP A 22 12.75 20.33 -23.32
N SER A 23 12.21 21.51 -23.02
CA SER A 23 12.22 22.10 -21.69
C SER A 23 11.48 21.20 -20.69
N GLN A 24 11.99 21.19 -19.46
CA GLN A 24 11.43 20.56 -18.27
C GLN A 24 9.94 20.90 -18.08
N THR A 25 9.15 19.99 -17.53
CA THR A 25 8.33 20.16 -16.31
C THR A 25 7.14 19.21 -16.32
N SER A 26 7.11 18.29 -15.36
CA SER A 26 5.86 17.88 -14.72
C SER A 26 6.18 17.20 -13.39
N SER A 27 6.52 18.02 -12.38
CA SER A 27 6.12 17.68 -11.01
C SER A 27 4.62 17.93 -10.95
N THR A 28 3.83 16.97 -11.42
CA THR A 28 2.47 16.86 -10.94
C THR A 28 2.57 16.54 -9.45
N PRO A 29 1.86 17.23 -8.54
CA PRO A 29 1.37 16.54 -7.38
C PRO A 29 0.47 15.45 -7.95
N ASP A 30 1.04 14.27 -8.13
CA ASP A 30 0.30 13.05 -8.31
C ASP A 30 -0.49 12.93 -7.02
N THR A 31 -1.70 13.50 -7.02
CA THR A 31 -2.78 12.98 -6.22
C THR A 31 -2.88 11.55 -6.70
N SER A 32 -2.18 10.66 -5.99
CA SER A 32 -2.33 9.24 -6.11
C SER A 32 -3.74 8.92 -5.62
N GLU A 33 -4.71 9.22 -6.47
CA GLU A 33 -5.98 8.52 -6.56
C GLU A 33 -5.67 7.13 -7.12
N ASP A 34 -4.94 6.35 -6.33
CA ASP A 34 -4.87 4.90 -6.44
C ASP A 34 -6.10 4.35 -5.72
N ASP A 35 -7.29 4.72 -6.23
CA ASP A 35 -8.56 4.10 -5.89
C ASP A 35 -8.85 3.02 -6.92
N ALA A 36 -8.11 1.92 -6.86
CA ALA A 36 -8.43 0.71 -7.60
C ALA A 36 -8.00 -0.53 -6.83
N THR A 37 -8.84 -0.91 -5.87
CA THR A 37 -8.96 -2.30 -5.39
C THR A 37 -7.71 -2.86 -4.70
N GLN A 38 -7.04 -2.06 -3.88
CA GLN A 38 -6.15 -2.62 -2.86
C GLN A 38 -6.96 -2.91 -1.58
N PRO A 39 -6.78 -4.07 -0.94
CA PRO A 39 -7.36 -4.30 0.38
C PRO A 39 -6.84 -3.22 1.33
N THR A 40 -7.77 -2.55 2.03
CA THR A 40 -7.39 -1.51 3.00
C THR A 40 -6.56 -2.17 4.11
N MET A 41 -5.29 -1.80 4.17
CA MET A 41 -4.32 -2.32 5.12
C MET A 41 -3.71 -1.15 5.90
N TYR A 42 -3.71 -1.28 7.23
CA TYR A 42 -3.08 -0.35 8.14
C TYR A 42 -1.87 -1.01 8.78
N LYS A 43 -0.75 -0.30 8.82
CA LYS A 43 0.43 -0.68 9.59
C LYS A 43 0.52 0.22 10.81
N CYS A 44 0.60 -0.38 11.99
CA CYS A 44 0.70 0.33 13.26
C CYS A 44 2.01 0.02 13.98
N GLU A 45 2.67 1.03 14.54
CA GLU A 45 3.96 0.91 15.21
C GLU A 45 3.95 1.55 16.61
N LEU A 46 4.61 0.89 17.57
CA LEU A 46 4.86 1.40 18.91
C LEU A 46 6.14 0.79 19.48
N GLN A 47 7.13 1.63 19.82
CA GLN A 47 8.36 1.19 20.51
C GLN A 47 9.09 0.01 19.82
N GLY A 48 9.12 -0.02 18.49
CA GLY A 48 9.75 -1.10 17.72
C GLY A 48 8.87 -2.34 17.50
N LEU A 49 7.66 -2.38 18.07
CA LEU A 49 6.65 -3.39 17.76
C LEU A 49 5.84 -2.96 16.53
N THR A 50 5.47 -3.93 15.70
CA THR A 50 4.63 -3.72 14.52
C THR A 50 3.37 -4.56 14.60
N ARG A 51 2.26 -3.95 14.18
CA ARG A 51 0.94 -4.55 14.02
C ARG A 51 0.41 -4.25 12.62
N LYS A 52 -0.41 -5.15 12.10
CA LYS A 52 -1.12 -4.96 10.84
C LYS A 52 -2.61 -5.20 11.05
N VAL A 53 -3.44 -4.32 10.50
CA VAL A 53 -4.89 -4.51 10.35
C VAL A 53 -5.16 -4.60 8.86
N GLU A 54 -5.84 -5.63 8.40
CA GLU A 54 -6.07 -5.90 6.98
C GLU A 54 -7.52 -6.29 6.74
N ILE A 55 -8.15 -5.69 5.74
CA ILE A 55 -9.47 -6.09 5.28
C ILE A 55 -9.30 -7.07 4.12
N ALA A 56 -9.78 -8.29 4.29
CA ALA A 56 -9.80 -9.31 3.24
C ALA A 56 -11.21 -9.44 2.65
N TYR A 57 -11.29 -9.48 1.32
CA TYR A 57 -12.52 -9.77 0.57
C TYR A 57 -12.36 -11.10 -0.17
N GLU A 58 -13.39 -11.94 -0.21
CA GLU A 58 -13.29 -13.25 -0.85
C GLU A 58 -13.44 -13.21 -2.38
N ALA A 59 -14.11 -12.19 -2.93
CA ALA A 59 -14.40 -12.12 -4.36
C ALA A 59 -14.38 -10.68 -4.88
N ALA A 60 -13.31 -10.27 -5.56
CA ALA A 60 -13.30 -8.97 -6.27
C ALA A 60 -14.23 -9.00 -7.51
N PRO A 61 -14.93 -7.89 -7.84
CA PRO A 61 -14.88 -6.57 -7.19
C PRO A 61 -15.84 -6.42 -5.99
N SER A 62 -16.53 -7.48 -5.58
CA SER A 62 -17.46 -7.45 -4.46
C SER A 62 -16.73 -7.16 -3.14
N LYS A 63 -17.32 -6.31 -2.31
CA LYS A 63 -16.81 -5.99 -0.96
C LYS A 63 -17.35 -6.92 0.12
N VAL A 64 -18.08 -7.96 -0.27
CA VAL A 64 -18.64 -8.98 0.60
C VAL A 64 -18.54 -10.35 -0.07
N PRO A 65 -18.37 -11.44 0.70
CA PRO A 65 -18.08 -11.45 2.14
C PRO A 65 -16.69 -10.84 2.46
N CYS A 66 -16.55 -10.28 3.66
CA CYS A 66 -15.33 -9.61 4.11
C CYS A 66 -14.92 -10.05 5.52
N ALA A 67 -13.64 -9.89 5.84
CA ALA A 67 -13.08 -10.12 7.17
C ALA A 67 -12.02 -9.06 7.54
N VAL A 68 -11.96 -8.68 8.82
CA VAL A 68 -10.91 -7.82 9.38
C VAL A 68 -9.92 -8.69 10.13
N ASN A 69 -8.70 -8.78 9.61
CA ASN A 69 -7.60 -9.56 10.15
C ASN A 69 -6.63 -8.67 10.92
N TYR A 70 -6.20 -9.13 12.08
CA TYR A 70 -5.23 -8.44 12.92
C TYR A 70 -4.00 -9.30 13.17
N TYR A 71 -2.83 -8.72 12.95
CA TYR A 71 -1.53 -9.37 13.08
C TYR A 71 -0.71 -8.63 14.13
N LYS A 72 -0.11 -9.38 15.05
CA LYS A 72 0.91 -8.87 15.96
C LYS A 72 2.27 -9.30 15.44
N ASN A 73 2.71 -8.71 14.32
CA ASN A 73 3.88 -9.17 13.56
C ASN A 73 5.16 -9.35 14.40
N ALA A 74 5.33 -8.55 15.46
CA ALA A 74 6.47 -8.67 16.38
C ALA A 74 6.32 -9.83 17.40
N ASP A 75 5.10 -10.15 17.83
CA ASP A 75 4.83 -11.15 18.89
C ASP A 75 4.54 -12.54 18.31
N ALA A 76 3.85 -12.61 17.17
CA ALA A 76 3.38 -13.82 16.52
C ALA A 76 3.46 -13.64 14.99
N PRO A 77 4.65 -13.82 14.38
CA PRO A 77 4.82 -13.65 12.94
C PRO A 77 3.98 -14.68 12.18
N ASN A 78 3.26 -14.22 11.16
CA ASN A 78 2.37 -15.02 10.29
C ASN A 78 1.09 -15.56 10.95
N GLU A 79 0.78 -15.16 12.18
CA GLU A 79 -0.50 -15.47 12.80
C GLU A 79 -1.47 -14.29 12.67
N ALA A 80 -2.67 -14.59 12.19
CA ALA A 80 -3.77 -13.64 12.05
C ALA A 80 -4.88 -13.98 13.05
N SER A 81 -5.43 -12.97 13.70
CA SER A 81 -6.70 -13.07 14.42
C SER A 81 -7.79 -12.42 13.57
N VAL A 82 -8.84 -13.18 13.22
CA VAL A 82 -10.04 -12.60 12.62
C VAL A 82 -10.81 -11.89 13.72
N LEU A 83 -10.93 -10.56 13.63
CA LEU A 83 -11.65 -9.76 14.62
C LEU A 83 -13.13 -9.62 14.27
N TRP A 84 -13.43 -9.45 12.98
CA TRP A 84 -14.78 -9.27 12.46
C TRP A 84 -14.91 -9.91 11.08
N SER A 85 -16.14 -10.27 10.71
CA SER A 85 -16.50 -10.67 9.35
C SER A 85 -17.95 -10.30 9.04
N ALA A 86 -18.26 -10.14 7.76
CA ALA A 86 -19.62 -9.93 7.28
C ALA A 86 -19.84 -10.68 5.96
N GLN A 87 -21.02 -11.30 5.84
CA GLN A 87 -21.35 -12.09 4.64
C GLN A 87 -21.94 -11.26 3.51
N ASN A 88 -22.68 -10.20 3.84
CA ASN A 88 -23.54 -9.49 2.91
C ASN A 88 -23.81 -8.03 3.32
N MET A 89 -22.93 -7.46 4.15
CA MET A 89 -23.02 -6.06 4.59
C MET A 89 -21.79 -5.30 4.12
N GLU A 90 -21.92 -4.62 2.98
CA GLU A 90 -20.86 -3.75 2.46
C GLU A 90 -20.58 -2.60 3.43
N GLY A 91 -19.32 -2.21 3.57
CA GLY A 91 -18.89 -1.14 4.48
C GLY A 91 -18.66 -1.58 5.93
N TYR A 92 -19.14 -2.76 6.34
CA TYR A 92 -19.00 -3.23 7.73
C TYR A 92 -17.54 -3.44 8.14
N CYS A 93 -16.74 -4.08 7.29
CA CYS A 93 -15.34 -4.35 7.60
C CYS A 93 -14.50 -3.07 7.59
N GLU A 94 -14.80 -2.14 6.69
CA GLU A 94 -14.19 -0.82 6.58
C GLU A 94 -14.42 0.02 7.83
N GLU A 95 -15.67 0.11 8.29
CA GLU A 95 -16.03 0.79 9.53
C GLU A 95 -15.31 0.17 10.73
N LYS A 96 -15.34 -1.17 10.86
CA LYS A 96 -14.72 -1.86 11.99
C LYS A 96 -13.20 -1.76 12.00
N ALA A 97 -12.56 -1.78 10.83
CA ALA A 97 -11.12 -1.56 10.72
C ALA A 97 -10.75 -0.13 11.14
N ALA A 98 -11.49 0.88 10.68
CA ALA A 98 -11.26 2.28 11.05
C ALA A 98 -11.42 2.49 12.56
N GLU A 99 -12.52 2.01 13.16
CA GLU A 99 -12.75 2.06 14.62
C GLU A 99 -11.61 1.39 15.40
N PHE A 100 -11.11 0.26 14.91
CA PHE A 100 -10.03 -0.46 15.59
C PHE A 100 -8.68 0.25 15.46
N VAL A 101 -8.40 0.87 14.31
CA VAL A 101 -7.21 1.70 14.11
C VAL A 101 -7.24 2.92 15.03
N GLU A 102 -8.37 3.62 15.13
CA GLU A 102 -8.54 4.73 16.08
C GLU A 102 -8.30 4.28 17.52
N LYS A 103 -8.77 3.08 17.88
CA LYS A 103 -8.53 2.50 19.20
C LYS A 103 -7.05 2.20 19.44
N LEU A 104 -6.35 1.63 18.46
CA LEU A 104 -4.89 1.43 18.53
C LEU A 104 -4.18 2.78 18.70
N GLN A 105 -4.58 3.81 17.96
CA GLN A 105 -4.03 5.16 18.10
C GLN A 105 -4.28 5.75 19.49
N SER A 106 -5.48 5.55 20.06
CA SER A 106 -5.78 5.96 21.45
C SER A 106 -4.92 5.26 22.50
N TRP A 107 -4.35 4.09 22.16
CA TRP A 107 -3.40 3.34 22.98
C TRP A 107 -1.93 3.68 22.68
N GLY A 108 -1.69 4.72 21.86
CA GLY A 108 -0.36 5.24 21.55
C GLY A 108 0.29 4.66 20.29
N TRP A 109 -0.41 3.82 19.52
CA TRP A 109 0.13 3.29 18.28
C TRP A 109 0.09 4.33 17.17
N SER A 110 1.16 4.48 16.40
CA SER A 110 1.15 5.29 15.19
C SER A 110 0.74 4.40 14.02
N CYS A 111 -0.37 4.71 13.35
CA CYS A 111 -0.88 3.91 12.25
C CYS A 111 -0.88 4.69 10.92
N SER A 112 -0.52 4.01 9.83
CA SER A 112 -0.54 4.49 8.44
C SER A 112 -1.18 3.48 7.51
#